data_AF-A0A3D2V192-F1
#
_entry.id   AF-A0A3D2V192-F1
#
_cell.length_a   1.000
_cell.length_b   1.000
_cell.length_c   1.000
_cell.angle_alpha   90.00
_cell.angle_beta   90.00
_cell.angle_gamma   90.00
#
_symmetry.space_group_name_H-M   'P 1'
#
loop_
_entity.id
_entity.type
_entity.pdbx_description
1 polymer ?
#
loop_
_entity_poly.entity_id
_entity_poly.type
_entity_poly.pdbx_seq_one_letter_code
_entity_poly.pdbx_strand_id
1 'polypeptide(L)'
;MSTGYIDRLVLVFVNNKVVAADILDYKTDTIRDDDHLANRVEHYSPQLTRYMDAIQQMYRLPENHVTSRLVFVNSHQIVEIPNRRD
;
A
#
# COMPACT_ATOMS: atom_id res chain seq x y z
N MET A 1 7.77 10.37 17.10
CA MET A 1 6.71 9.43 16.67
C MET A 1 6.05 10.03 15.44
N SER A 2 5.96 9.33 14.32
CA SER A 2 5.21 9.80 13.16
C SER A 2 3.79 9.24 13.21
N THR A 3 2.78 10.12 13.19
CA THR A 3 1.37 9.75 13.04
C THR A 3 0.96 9.88 11.57
N GLY A 4 0.14 8.95 11.07
CA GLY A 4 -0.36 8.97 9.69
C GLY A 4 -1.73 8.32 9.59
N TYR A 5 -2.37 8.46 8.44
CA TYR A 5 -3.69 7.89 8.15
C TYR A 5 -3.59 7.04 6.88
N ILE A 6 -4.22 5.87 6.91
CA ILE A 6 -4.37 5.00 5.75
C ILE A 6 -5.72 5.33 5.11
N ASP A 7 -5.73 5.64 3.82
CA ASP A 7 -6.97 5.96 3.10
C ASP A 7 -7.96 4.78 3.13
N ARG A 8 -7.48 3.57 2.84
CA ARG A 8 -8.27 2.34 2.94
C ARG A 8 -7.43 1.14 3.31
N LEU A 9 -7.92 0.40 4.31
CA LEU A 9 -7.41 -0.90 4.72
C LEU A 9 -8.48 -1.96 4.47
N VAL A 10 -8.16 -2.95 3.65
CA VAL A 10 -8.99 -4.14 3.44
C VAL A 10 -8.41 -5.27 4.27
N LEU A 11 -9.25 -5.94 5.06
CA LEU A 11 -8.86 -7.07 5.89
C LEU A 11 -9.53 -8.34 5.38
N VAL A 12 -8.74 -9.41 5.25
CA VAL A 12 -9.24 -10.73 4.86
C VAL A 12 -9.41 -11.57 6.13
N PHE A 13 -10.60 -12.13 6.30
CA PHE A 13 -10.95 -12.95 7.46
C PHE A 13 -11.15 -14.41 7.09
N VAL A 14 -10.59 -15.30 7.91
CA VAL A 14 -10.92 -16.74 7.92
C VAL A 14 -11.21 -17.11 9.36
N ASN A 15 -12.38 -17.73 9.61
CA ASN A 15 -12.81 -18.14 10.96
C ASN A 15 -12.69 -17.00 11.99
N ASN A 16 -13.14 -15.80 11.62
CA ASN A 16 -13.09 -14.59 12.45
C ASN A 16 -11.67 -14.11 12.84
N LYS A 17 -10.63 -14.60 12.16
CA LYS A 17 -9.24 -14.17 12.32
C LYS A 17 -8.77 -13.43 11.06
N VAL A 18 -8.09 -12.31 11.23
CA VAL A 18 -7.41 -11.61 10.12
C VAL A 18 -6.25 -12.48 9.63
N VAL A 19 -6.24 -12.81 8.34
CA VAL A 19 -5.21 -13.66 7.70
C VAL A 19 -4.39 -12.93 6.65
N ALA A 20 -4.89 -11.81 6.13
CA ALA A 20 -4.18 -10.95 5.19
C ALA A 20 -4.76 -9.54 5.23
N ALA A 21 -4.02 -8.56 4.71
CA ALA A 21 -4.47 -7.19 4.56
C ALA A 21 -3.99 -6.59 3.24
N ASP A 22 -4.75 -5.63 2.73
CA ASP A 22 -4.41 -4.91 1.51
C ASP A 22 -4.69 -3.41 1.72
N ILE A 23 -3.67 -2.60 1.48
CA ILE A 23 -3.72 -1.15 1.65
C ILE A 23 -3.95 -0.51 0.29
N LEU A 24 -4.96 0.34 0.19
CA LEU A 24 -5.22 1.14 -1.01
C LEU A 24 -5.00 2.61 -0.67
N ASP A 25 -4.09 3.23 -1.41
CA ASP A 25 -3.76 4.64 -1.29
C ASP A 25 -4.15 5.36 -2.58
N TYR A 26 -5.05 6.35 -2.47
CA TYR A 26 -5.69 6.97 -3.62
C TYR A 26 -4.97 8.26 -3.99
N LYS A 27 -4.58 8.38 -5.26
CA LYS A 27 -3.85 9.53 -5.78
C LYS A 27 -4.56 10.15 -6.97
N THR A 28 -4.64 11.47 -6.98
CA THR A 28 -5.25 12.27 -8.06
C THR A 28 -4.23 12.71 -9.10
N ASP A 29 -2.96 12.30 -8.97
CA ASP A 29 -1.95 12.52 -10.00
C ASP A 29 -2.42 11.95 -11.36
N THR A 30 -2.24 12.73 -12.43
CA THR A 30 -2.39 12.23 -13.80
C THR A 30 -1.03 11.72 -14.28
N ILE A 31 -0.94 10.41 -14.49
CA ILE A 31 0.23 9.74 -15.05
C ILE A 31 0.34 10.08 -16.54
N ARG A 32 1.57 10.45 -16.95
CA ARG A 32 1.86 11.02 -18.28
C ARG A 32 2.54 10.00 -19.19
N ASP A 33 3.44 9.22 -18.62
CA ASP A 33 4.27 8.20 -19.25
C ASP A 33 4.79 7.26 -18.16
N ASP A 34 5.50 6.21 -18.58
CA ASP A 34 6.03 5.17 -17.69
C ASP A 34 7.13 5.71 -16.76
N ASP A 35 7.94 6.67 -17.23
CA ASP A 35 8.97 7.31 -16.40
C ASP A 35 8.33 8.15 -15.28
N HIS A 36 7.26 8.90 -15.58
CA HIS A 36 6.48 9.61 -14.59
C HIS A 36 5.87 8.64 -13.58
N LEU A 37 5.32 7.51 -14.05
CA LEU A 37 4.78 6.47 -13.17
C LEU A 37 5.85 5.94 -12.21
N ALA A 38 7.01 5.55 -12.72
CA ALA A 38 8.12 5.04 -11.94
C ALA A 38 8.55 6.05 -10.85
N ASN A 39 8.66 7.33 -11.21
CA ASN A 39 8.98 8.40 -10.26
C ASN A 39 7.91 8.55 -9.16
N ARG A 40 6.61 8.44 -9.50
CA ARG A 40 5.54 8.49 -8.48
C ARG A 40 5.56 7.28 -7.57
N VAL A 41 5.79 6.10 -8.12
CA VAL A 41 5.95 4.86 -7.36
C VAL A 41 7.09 4.99 -6.36
N GLU A 42 8.27 5.46 -6.81
CA GLU A 42 9.43 5.68 -5.94
C GLU A 42 9.12 6.70 -4.84
N HIS A 43 8.45 7.81 -5.19
CA HIS A 43 8.09 8.85 -4.23
C HIS A 43 7.18 8.35 -3.10
N TYR A 44 6.17 7.53 -3.40
CA TYR A 44 5.19 7.08 -2.41
C TYR A 44 5.57 5.79 -1.68
N SER A 45 6.45 4.96 -2.25
CA SER A 45 6.82 3.65 -1.70
C SER A 45 7.27 3.70 -0.23
N PRO A 46 8.16 4.61 0.22
CA PRO A 46 8.66 4.60 1.60
C PRO A 46 7.57 4.77 2.67
N GLN A 47 6.51 5.53 2.36
CA GLN A 47 5.39 5.70 3.29
C GLN A 47 4.52 4.43 3.34
N LEU A 48 4.24 3.84 2.18
CA LEU A 48 3.42 2.63 2.10
C LEU A 48 4.09 1.43 2.75
N THR A 49 5.42 1.30 2.63
CA THR A 49 6.18 0.29 3.38
C THR A 49 5.98 0.42 4.89
N ARG A 50 6.01 1.65 5.44
CA ARG A 50 5.75 1.87 6.87
C ARG A 50 4.34 1.49 7.29
N TYR A 51 3.35 1.71 6.42
CA TYR A 51 1.98 1.25 6.68
C TYR A 51 1.89 -0.27 6.65
N MET A 52 2.54 -0.94 5.69
CA MET A 52 2.60 -2.40 5.66
C MET A 52 3.22 -2.96 6.94
N ASP A 53 4.35 -2.41 7.40
CA ASP A 53 5.00 -2.82 8.64
C ASP A 53 4.10 -2.62 9.87
N ALA A 54 3.42 -1.48 9.96
CA ALA A 54 2.49 -1.20 11.06
C ALA A 54 1.32 -2.19 11.10
N ILE A 55 0.75 -2.53 9.94
CA ILE A 55 -0.35 -3.49 9.81
C ILE A 55 0.11 -4.92 10.10
N GLN A 56 1.30 -5.32 9.64
CA GLN A 56 1.90 -6.60 9.98
C GLN A 56 2.04 -6.76 11.50
N GLN A 57 2.57 -5.73 12.19
CA GLN A 57 2.73 -5.76 13.63
C GLN A 57 1.38 -5.76 14.37
N MET A 58 0.43 -4.93 13.94
CA MET A 58 -0.88 -4.77 14.57
C MET A 58 -1.70 -6.07 14.52
N TYR A 59 -1.69 -6.77 13.39
CA TYR A 59 -2.48 -7.99 13.18
C TYR A 59 -1.66 -9.28 13.26
N ARG A 60 -0.34 -9.19 13.52
CA ARG A 60 0.61 -10.31 13.56
C ARG A 60 0.60 -11.13 12.28
N LEU A 61 0.61 -10.45 11.14
CA LEU A 61 0.58 -11.07 9.82
C LEU A 61 2.00 -11.38 9.31
N PRO A 62 2.19 -12.49 8.56
CA PRO A 62 3.42 -12.74 7.81
C PRO A 62 3.72 -11.63 6.81
N GLU A 63 4.99 -11.52 6.40
CA GLU A 63 5.44 -10.41 5.57
C GLU A 63 4.69 -10.33 4.23
N ASN A 64 4.56 -11.47 3.58
CA ASN A 64 3.89 -11.67 2.29
C ASN A 64 2.35 -11.69 2.38
N HIS A 65 1.77 -11.40 3.55
CA HIS A 65 0.32 -11.35 3.76
C HIS A 65 -0.23 -9.91 3.87
N VAL A 66 0.62 -8.91 3.66
CA VAL A 66 0.22 -7.51 3.59
C VAL A 66 0.72 -6.92 2.27
N THR A 67 -0.21 -6.48 1.42
CA THR A 67 0.10 -5.78 0.18
C THR A 67 -0.30 -4.31 0.26
N SER A 68 0.25 -3.48 -0.62
CA SER A 68 -0.23 -2.12 -0.81
C SER A 68 -0.29 -1.76 -2.29
N ARG A 69 -1.23 -0.89 -2.65
CA ARG A 69 -1.43 -0.43 -4.02
C ARG A 69 -1.64 1.08 -4.07
N LEU A 70 -1.00 1.70 -5.05
CA LEU A 70 -1.33 3.06 -5.48
C LEU A 70 -2.46 3.01 -6.50
N VAL A 71 -3.52 3.78 -6.27
CA VAL A 71 -4.68 3.91 -7.16
C VAL A 71 -4.70 5.32 -7.73
N PHE A 72 -4.23 5.48 -8.96
CA PHE A 72 -4.22 6.76 -9.69
C PHE A 72 -5.58 6.98 -10.37
N VAL A 73 -6.48 7.68 -9.69
CA VAL A 73 -7.90 7.77 -10.10
C VAL A 73 -8.09 8.54 -11.41
N ASN A 74 -7.28 9.56 -11.68
CA ASN A 74 -7.39 10.36 -12.90
C ASN A 74 -6.83 9.65 -14.14
N SER A 75 -5.93 8.68 -13.95
CA SER A 75 -5.32 7.90 -15.03
C SER A 75 -5.83 6.47 -15.11
N HIS A 76 -6.73 6.05 -14.21
CA HIS A 76 -7.27 4.69 -14.13
C HIS A 76 -6.18 3.62 -14.00
N GLN A 77 -5.08 3.94 -13.31
CA GLN A 77 -3.95 3.03 -13.12
C GLN A 77 -3.88 2.55 -11.67
N ILE A 78 -3.57 1.26 -11.50
CA ILE A 78 -3.32 0.64 -10.20
C ILE A 78 -1.93 0.01 -10.25
N VAL A 79 -1.09 0.34 -9.28
CA VAL A 79 0.26 -0.21 -9.17
C VAL A 79 0.43 -0.88 -7.82
N GLU A 80 0.86 -2.14 -7.83
CA GLU A 80 1.25 -2.85 -6.61
C GLU A 80 2.62 -2.36 -6.13
N ILE A 81 2.70 -2.09 -4.84
CA ILE A 81 3.93 -1.67 -4.18
C ILE A 81 4.46 -2.84 -3.38
N PRO A 82 5.59 -3.43 -3.80
CA PRO A 82 6.18 -4.53 -3.07
C PRO A 82 6.61 -4.04 -1.70
N ASN A 83 6.46 -4.91 -0.70
CA ASN A 83 7.06 -4.66 0.60
C ASN A 83 8.58 -4.80 0.47
N ARG A 84 9.26 -3.67 0.18
CA ARG A 84 10.72 -3.62 0.09
C ARG A 84 11.29 -3.55 1.50
N ARG A 85 11.94 -4.64 1.91
CA ARG A 85 12.95 -4.59 2.96
C ARG A 85 14.30 -4.47 2.25
N ASP A 86 14.94 -3.31 2.42
CA ASP A 86 16.35 -3.10 2.03
C ASP A 86 17.27 -4.08 2.78
#